data_AF-A0A3Q9FG22-F1
#
_entry.id   AF-A0A3Q9FG22-F1
#
_cell.length_a   1.000
_cell.length_b   1.000
_cell.length_c   1.000
_cell.angle_alpha   90.00
_cell.angle_beta   90.00
_cell.angle_gamma   90.00
#
_symmetry.space_group_name_H-M   'P 1'
#
loop_
_entity.id
_entity.type
_entity.pdbx_description
1 polymer ?
#
loop_
_entity_poly.entity_id
_entity_poly.type
_entity_poly.pdbx_seq_one_letter_code
_entity_poly.pdbx_strand_id
1 'polypeptide(L)'
;MLNTTNPNSYKYHTKHLHVNILGGLKTTKLESMRITMSIQKPKSYNVLRHSLDLYNDNQVEKFTRKIAERLEIGTSVTRRTLQDLTKELENHRFLLLEKEQQAAAPIIKNLLRER
;
A
#
# COMPACT_ATOMS: atom_id res chain seq x y z
N MET A 1 -9.10 -6.23 3.54
CA MET A 1 -8.60 -5.31 4.58
C MET A 1 -7.09 -5.30 4.53
N LEU A 2 -6.49 -4.11 4.47
CA LEU A 2 -5.03 -3.93 4.49
C LEU A 2 -4.47 -4.17 5.91
N ASN A 3 -3.49 -5.06 6.04
CA ASN A 3 -2.75 -5.29 7.28
C ASN A 3 -1.41 -4.53 7.21
N THR A 4 -1.23 -3.58 8.13
CA THR A 4 -0.06 -2.71 8.22
C THR A 4 0.74 -2.89 9.52
N THR A 5 0.55 -4.02 10.21
CA THR A 5 1.23 -4.35 11.49
C THR A 5 2.76 -4.30 11.35
N ASN A 6 3.29 -4.74 10.20
CA ASN A 6 4.70 -4.56 9.87
C ASN A 6 4.88 -3.32 8.99
N PRO A 7 5.55 -2.25 9.48
CA PRO A 7 5.74 -1.01 8.72
C PRO A 7 6.50 -1.21 7.40
N ASN A 8 7.34 -2.24 7.31
CA ASN A 8 8.15 -2.55 6.13
C ASN A 8 7.48 -3.56 5.19
N SER A 9 6.33 -4.13 5.59
CA SER A 9 5.63 -5.12 4.79
C SER A 9 4.12 -5.10 5.04
N TYR A 10 3.36 -4.47 4.14
CA TYR A 10 1.91 -4.48 4.20
C TYR A 10 1.34 -5.66 3.44
N LYS A 11 0.21 -6.19 3.89
CA LYS A 11 -0.46 -7.34 3.27
C LYS A 11 -1.90 -6.98 2.94
N TYR A 12 -2.29 -7.17 1.68
CA TYR A 12 -3.66 -7.01 1.22
C TYR A 12 -4.08 -8.27 0.47
N HIS A 13 -4.82 -9.12 1.16
CA HIS A 13 -5.22 -10.43 0.64
C HIS A 13 -6.72 -10.43 0.36
N THR A 14 -7.07 -10.84 -0.85
CA THR A 14 -8.46 -11.06 -1.29
C THR A 14 -8.66 -12.54 -1.55
N LYS A 15 -9.90 -12.93 -1.89
CA LYS A 15 -10.22 -14.29 -2.35
C LYS A 15 -9.38 -14.72 -3.57
N HIS A 16 -8.94 -13.78 -4.40
CA HIS A 16 -8.36 -14.07 -5.70
C HIS A 16 -6.87 -13.70 -5.81
N LEU A 17 -6.41 -12.72 -5.05
CA LEU A 17 -5.05 -12.17 -5.15
C LEU A 17 -4.51 -11.87 -3.76
N HIS A 18 -3.27 -12.31 -3.52
CA HIS A 18 -2.48 -11.91 -2.37
C HIS A 18 -1.46 -10.88 -2.82
N VAL A 19 -1.63 -9.64 -2.36
CA VAL A 19 -0.70 -8.54 -2.60
C VAL A 19 0.10 -8.27 -1.34
N ASN A 20 1.43 -8.19 -1.45
CA ASN A 20 2.29 -7.73 -0.36
C ASN A 20 3.09 -6.52 -0.83
N ILE A 21 3.09 -5.45 -0.05
CA ILE A 21 3.81 -4.21 -0.34
C ILE A 21 5.13 -4.27 0.41
N LEU A 22 6.22 -3.96 -0.29
CA LEU A 22 7.58 -4.01 0.21
C LEU A 22 8.07 -2.59 0.50
N GLY A 23 8.57 -2.35 1.72
CA GLY A 23 9.14 -1.06 2.11
C GLY A 23 8.11 -0.01 2.58
N GLY A 24 6.86 -0.42 2.82
CA GLY A 24 5.81 0.44 3.36
C GLY A 24 5.33 1.54 2.39
N LEU A 25 4.82 2.62 2.95
CA LEU A 25 4.37 3.82 2.24
C LEU A 25 5.25 5.01 2.59
N LYS A 26 5.55 5.84 1.59
CA LYS A 26 6.16 7.16 1.81
C LYS A 26 5.05 8.16 2.16
N THR A 27 5.27 8.93 3.22
CA THR A 27 4.41 10.06 3.63
C THR A 27 4.78 11.36 2.92
N THR A 28 5.94 11.41 2.27
CA THR A 28 6.37 12.50 1.38
C THR A 28 5.77 12.35 -0.02
N LYS A 29 5.54 13.48 -0.72
CA LYS A 29 4.98 13.52 -2.10
C LYS A 29 3.58 12.89 -2.22
N LEU A 30 2.59 13.56 -1.63
CA LEU A 30 1.20 13.13 -1.56
C LEU A 30 0.54 12.96 -2.94
N GLU A 31 1.06 13.63 -3.96
CA GLU A 31 0.64 13.56 -5.36
C GLU A 31 0.98 12.23 -6.05
N SER A 32 1.70 11.32 -5.40
CA SER A 32 2.11 10.03 -5.96
C SER A 32 1.82 8.86 -5.02
N MET A 33 1.59 7.66 -5.57
CA MET A 33 1.50 6.41 -4.80
C MET A 33 2.45 5.38 -5.39
N ARG A 34 3.75 5.67 -5.31
CA ARG A 34 4.79 4.76 -5.75
C ARG A 34 5.05 3.68 -4.71
N ILE A 35 4.79 2.44 -5.08
CA ILE A 35 5.04 1.27 -4.23
C ILE A 35 5.74 0.17 -5.01
N THR A 36 6.43 -0.71 -4.27
CA THR A 36 6.89 -2.00 -4.79
C THR A 36 6.03 -3.08 -4.18
N MET A 37 5.45 -3.95 -4.99
CA MET A 37 4.60 -5.03 -4.51
C MET A 37 4.99 -6.39 -5.09
N SER A 38 4.69 -7.45 -4.35
CA SER A 38 4.55 -8.81 -4.84
C SER A 38 3.08 -9.17 -4.95
N ILE A 39 2.69 -9.85 -6.02
CA ILE A 39 1.31 -10.29 -6.26
C ILE A 39 1.28 -11.72 -6.79
N GLN A 40 0.35 -12.51 -6.27
CA GLN A 40 0.15 -13.92 -6.63
C GLN A 40 -1.30 -14.36 -6.38
N LYS A 41 -1.71 -15.47 -7.00
CA LYS A 41 -2.93 -16.18 -6.58
C LYS A 41 -2.74 -16.86 -5.23
N PRO A 42 -3.79 -17.03 -4.41
CA PRO A 42 -3.74 -17.87 -3.21
C PRO A 42 -3.23 -19.27 -3.56
N LYS A 43 -2.35 -19.82 -2.71
CA LYS A 43 -1.73 -21.16 -2.89
C LYS A 43 -0.93 -21.34 -4.20
N SER A 44 -0.59 -20.27 -4.90
CA SER A 44 0.26 -20.32 -6.10
C SER A 44 1.71 -19.94 -5.76
N TYR A 45 2.67 -20.58 -6.44
CA TYR A 45 4.09 -20.24 -6.39
C TYR A 45 4.50 -19.17 -7.41
N ASN A 46 3.61 -18.82 -8.35
CA ASN A 46 3.90 -17.81 -9.35
C ASN A 46 3.70 -16.40 -8.76
N VAL A 47 4.81 -15.74 -8.47
CA VAL A 47 4.84 -14.43 -7.83
C VAL A 47 5.38 -13.38 -8.80
N LEU A 48 4.56 -12.40 -9.12
CA LEU A 48 4.99 -11.22 -9.87
C LEU A 48 5.46 -10.15 -8.89
N ARG A 49 6.61 -9.56 -9.17
CA ARG A 49 7.11 -8.38 -8.44
C ARG A 49 7.17 -7.19 -9.37
N HIS A 50 6.65 -6.06 -8.93
CA HIS A 50 6.66 -4.84 -9.73
C HIS A 50 6.62 -3.59 -8.86
N SER A 51 7.30 -2.55 -9.33
CA SER A 51 7.21 -1.21 -8.78
C SER A 51 6.43 -0.33 -9.76
N LEU A 52 5.41 0.36 -9.27
CA LEU A 52 4.60 1.27 -10.06
C LEU A 52 4.06 2.40 -9.18
N ASP A 53 3.60 3.46 -9.85
CA ASP A 53 2.77 4.49 -9.24
C ASP A 53 1.29 4.15 -9.42
N LEU A 54 0.57 3.89 -8.33
CA LEU A 54 -0.84 3.53 -8.37
C LEU A 54 -1.76 4.68 -8.80
N TYR A 55 -1.28 5.92 -8.82
CA TYR A 55 -2.02 7.05 -9.38
C TYR A 55 -1.78 7.25 -10.88
N ASN A 56 -0.85 6.50 -11.47
CA ASN A 56 -0.58 6.56 -12.90
C ASN A 56 -1.39 5.51 -13.66
N ASP A 57 -2.51 5.93 -14.26
CA ASP A 57 -3.44 5.04 -14.98
C ASP A 57 -2.74 4.19 -16.05
N ASN A 58 -1.83 4.77 -16.83
CA ASN A 58 -1.07 4.06 -17.85
C ASN A 58 -0.21 2.91 -17.27
N GLN A 59 0.43 3.12 -16.11
CA GLN A 59 1.20 2.08 -15.43
C GLN A 59 0.28 1.00 -14.84
N VAL A 60 -0.81 1.41 -14.19
CA VAL A 60 -1.81 0.50 -13.60
C VAL A 60 -2.43 -0.39 -14.65
N GLU A 61 -2.78 0.16 -15.82
CA GLU A 61 -3.40 -0.57 -16.93
C GLU A 61 -2.41 -1.57 -17.57
N LYS A 62 -1.16 -1.15 -17.81
CA LYS A 62 -0.09 -2.07 -18.26
C LYS A 62 0.13 -3.21 -17.26
N PHE A 63 0.16 -2.90 -15.97
CA PHE A 63 0.38 -3.90 -14.94
C PHE A 63 -0.82 -4.84 -14.77
N THR A 64 -2.05 -4.32 -14.90
CA THR A 64 -3.29 -5.10 -14.87
C THR A 64 -3.27 -6.20 -15.93
N ARG A 65 -2.92 -5.86 -17.18
CA ARG A 65 -2.79 -6.85 -18.26
C ARG A 65 -1.70 -7.88 -17.97
N LYS A 66 -0.54 -7.45 -17.48
CA LYS A 66 0.57 -8.33 -17.10
C LYS A 66 0.17 -9.34 -16.02
N ILE A 67 -0.56 -8.89 -14.99
CA ILE A 67 -1.09 -9.77 -13.94
C ILE A 67 -2.09 -10.76 -14.53
N ALA A 68 -3.04 -10.27 -15.35
CA ALA A 68 -4.08 -11.10 -15.94
C ALA A 68 -3.51 -12.24 -16.79
N GLU A 69 -2.53 -11.92 -17.64
CA GLU A 69 -1.83 -12.88 -18.49
C GLU A 69 -1.02 -13.88 -17.66
N ARG A 70 -0.15 -13.39 -16.78
CA ARG A 70 0.83 -14.24 -16.07
C ARG A 70 0.22 -15.06 -14.94
N LEU A 71 -0.82 -14.56 -14.30
CA LEU A 71 -1.52 -15.27 -13.22
C LEU A 71 -2.81 -15.94 -13.70
N GLU A 72 -3.14 -15.85 -14.99
CA GLU A 72 -4.35 -16.42 -15.59
C GLU A 72 -5.60 -16.03 -14.80
N ILE A 73 -5.81 -14.71 -14.65
CA ILE A 73 -6.89 -14.13 -13.87
C ILE A 73 -7.58 -13.02 -14.65
N GLY A 74 -8.89 -12.89 -14.51
CA GLY A 74 -9.65 -11.86 -15.22
C GLY A 74 -9.18 -10.44 -14.89
N THR A 75 -9.03 -9.60 -15.92
CA THR A 75 -8.64 -8.19 -15.79
C THR A 75 -9.55 -7.40 -14.88
N SER A 76 -10.86 -7.71 -14.86
CA SER A 76 -11.83 -7.07 -13.97
C SER A 76 -11.54 -7.32 -12.49
N VAL A 77 -11.12 -8.53 -12.12
CA VAL A 77 -10.76 -8.88 -10.74
C VAL A 77 -9.48 -8.16 -10.33
N THR A 78 -8.49 -8.14 -11.22
CA THR A 78 -7.23 -7.43 -11.00
C THR A 78 -7.45 -5.93 -10.83
N ARG A 79 -8.20 -5.30 -11.73
CA ARG A 79 -8.47 -3.85 -11.69
C ARG A 79 -9.18 -3.46 -10.40
N ARG A 80 -10.24 -4.20 -10.02
CA ARG A 80 -10.94 -3.98 -8.75
C ARG A 80 -10.01 -4.13 -7.55
N THR A 81 -9.18 -5.18 -7.54
CA THR A 81 -8.21 -5.40 -6.46
C THR A 81 -7.22 -4.24 -6.32
N LEU A 82 -6.70 -3.71 -7.44
CA LEU A 82 -5.77 -2.57 -7.41
C LEU A 82 -6.48 -1.27 -6.99
N GLN A 83 -7.71 -1.03 -7.44
CA GLN A 83 -8.50 0.13 -7.01
C GLN A 83 -8.79 0.11 -5.51
N ASP A 84 -9.25 -1.03 -4.99
CA ASP A 84 -9.53 -1.19 -3.57
C ASP A 84 -8.23 -1.06 -2.75
N LEU A 85 -7.11 -1.61 -3.25
CA LEU A 85 -5.80 -1.46 -2.62
C LEU A 85 -5.37 0.01 -2.53
N THR A 86 -5.52 0.78 -3.63
CA THR A 86 -5.20 2.21 -3.65
C THR A 86 -5.96 2.95 -2.55
N LYS A 87 -7.28 2.71 -2.43
CA LYS A 87 -8.12 3.31 -1.39
C LYS A 87 -7.66 2.96 0.02
N GLU A 88 -7.32 1.70 0.28
CA GLU A 88 -6.83 1.28 1.60
C GLU A 88 -5.48 1.92 1.94
N LEU A 89 -4.62 2.12 0.94
CA LEU A 89 -3.33 2.78 1.10
C LEU A 89 -3.45 4.29 1.32
N GLU A 90 -4.45 4.94 0.71
CA GLU A 90 -4.82 6.34 0.99
C GLU A 90 -5.23 6.49 2.46
N ASN A 91 -6.18 5.67 2.90
CA ASN A 91 -6.66 5.67 4.28
C ASN A 91 -5.51 5.45 5.28
N HIS A 92 -4.64 4.48 5.02
CA HIS A 92 -3.48 4.24 5.88
C HIS A 92 -2.49 5.41 5.86
N ARG A 93 -2.29 6.06 4.72
CA ARG A 93 -1.39 7.22 4.62
C ARG A 93 -1.91 8.42 5.42
N PHE A 94 -3.22 8.66 5.44
CA PHE A 94 -3.80 9.68 6.32
C PHE A 94 -3.47 9.40 7.79
N LEU A 95 -3.64 8.15 8.24
CA LEU A 95 -3.30 7.75 9.61
C LEU A 95 -1.79 7.88 9.92
N LEU A 96 -0.92 7.63 8.94
CA LEU A 96 0.52 7.83 9.11
C LEU A 96 0.87 9.32 9.29
N LEU A 97 0.27 10.20 8.48
CA LEU A 97 0.48 11.65 8.58
C LEU A 97 -0.01 12.21 9.91
N GLU A 98 -1.17 11.76 10.41
CA GLU A 98 -1.67 12.16 11.73
C GLU A 98 -0.70 11.73 12.85
N LYS A 99 -0.17 10.51 12.79
CA LYS A 99 0.83 10.03 13.76
C LYS A 99 2.13 10.83 13.70
N GLU A 100 2.62 11.16 12.51
CA GLU A 100 3.80 11.99 12.33
C GLU A 100 3.59 13.41 12.91
N GLN A 101 2.42 14.00 12.69
CA GLN A 101 2.06 15.31 13.26
C GLN A 101 1.99 15.27 14.80
N GLN A 102 1.40 14.23 15.39
CA GLN A 102 1.34 14.06 16.84
C GLN A 102 2.73 13.85 17.46
N ALA A 103 3.61 13.09 16.80
CA ALA A 103 4.98 12.86 17.26
C ALA A 103 5.86 14.13 17.16
N ALA A 104 5.56 15.00 16.20
CA ALA A 104 6.26 16.27 16.01
C ALA A 104 5.74 17.39 16.93
N ALA A 105 4.60 17.21 17.60
CA ALA A 105 4.06 18.20 18.53
C ALA A 105 5.01 18.38 19.73
N PRO A 106 5.31 19.63 20.15
CA PRO A 106 6.20 19.87 21.27
C PRO A 106 5.62 19.25 22.55
N ILE A 107 6.39 18.38 23.19
CA ILE A 107 6.09 17.92 24.55
C ILE A 107 6.22 19.14 25.46
N ILE A 108 5.09 19.78 25.80
CA ILE A 108 5.04 20.76 26.89
C ILE A 108 5.25 19.95 28.17
N LYS A 109 6.52 19.66 28.49
CA LYS A 109 6.93 19.19 29.80
C LYS A 109 6.67 20.37 30.72
N ASN A 110 5.62 20.29 31.53
CA ASN A 110 5.40 21.21 32.63
C ASN A 110 6.63 21.17 33.53
N LEU A 111 7.56 22.10 33.29
CA LEU A 111 8.56 22.57 34.24
C LEU A 111 7.81 23.37 35.30
N LEU A 112 6.91 22.72 36.04
CA LEU A 112 6.60 23.16 37.38
C LEU A 112 7.83 22.79 38.20
N ARG A 113 8.79 23.71 38.17
CA ARG A 113 9.79 23.88 39.21
C ARG A 113 9.02 23.93 40.53
N GLU A 114 8.98 22.81 41.25
CA GLU A 114 8.72 22.84 42.67
C GLU A 114 9.87 23.67 43.28
N ARG A 115 9.49 24.88 43.70
CA ARG A 115 10.30 25.76 44.54
C ARG A 115 10.25 25.29 45.98
#